data_AF-A0A176RZ89-F1
#
_entry.id   AF-A0A176RZ89-F1
#
_cell.length_a   1.000
_cell.length_b   1.000
_cell.length_c   1.000
_cell.angle_alpha   90.00
_cell.angle_beta   90.00
_cell.angle_gamma   90.00
#
_symmetry.space_group_name_H-M   'P 1'
#
loop_
_entity.id
_entity.type
_entity.pdbx_description
1 polymer ?
#
loop_
_entity_poly.entity_id
_entity_poly.type
_entity_poly.pdbx_seq_one_letter_code
_entity_poly.pdbx_strand_id
1 'polypeptide(L)'
;MIFPLRQTSDDIDYEKHNLWIIDEKLAYHKYLASDLPLNQLGLVDVNSLERPDLIIFDSHFALVEDSTPFSSVVIVEFKRPLRKNYPENPIEQVCGYIEKIQGGTVTNKAGRPIPVNSNTPFYCYIICDITEKIKRYARVASLTPMSSGTGYFGYIPPYNAYIEIISYDKLLEDAKKRNQVLFDKLNLPR
;
A
#
# COMPACT_ATOMS: atom_id res chain seq x y z
N MET A 1 -5.33 3.11 15.25
CA MET A 1 -6.08 2.82 14.00
C MET A 1 -5.25 3.36 12.84
N ILE A 2 -4.98 2.55 11.80
CA ILE A 2 -4.18 3.02 10.66
C ILE A 2 -5.02 3.92 9.74
N PHE A 3 -6.19 3.45 9.30
CA PHE A 3 -7.19 4.24 8.55
C PHE A 3 -8.60 3.66 8.82
N PRO A 4 -9.69 4.45 8.80
CA PRO A 4 -11.06 3.94 8.92
C PRO A 4 -11.50 3.07 7.73
N LEU A 5 -12.18 1.95 7.99
CA LEU A 5 -12.69 1.06 6.93
C LEU A 5 -13.83 1.70 6.13
N ARG A 6 -13.93 1.35 4.84
CA ARG A 6 -14.98 1.75 3.89
C ARG A 6 -15.12 3.26 3.73
N GLN A 7 -13.99 3.95 3.78
CA GLN A 7 -13.93 5.40 3.63
C GLN A 7 -12.81 5.77 2.66
N THR A 8 -12.88 6.98 2.13
CA THR A 8 -11.86 7.57 1.28
C THR A 8 -11.18 8.75 1.96
N SER A 9 -10.06 9.22 1.42
CA SER A 9 -9.42 10.46 1.86
C SER A 9 -10.30 11.70 1.69
N ASP A 10 -11.27 11.68 0.77
CA ASP A 10 -12.21 12.80 0.57
C ASP A 10 -13.23 12.89 1.75
N ASP A 11 -13.38 11.83 2.55
CA ASP A 11 -14.33 11.74 3.67
C ASP A 11 -13.70 12.00 5.05
N ILE A 12 -12.37 12.02 5.14
CA ILE A 12 -11.65 11.92 6.42
C ILE A 12 -10.66 13.07 6.60
N ASP A 13 -10.71 13.69 7.78
CA ASP A 13 -9.74 14.69 8.21
C ASP A 13 -8.36 14.05 8.48
N TYR A 14 -7.28 14.76 8.12
CA TYR A 14 -5.90 14.27 8.15
C TYR A 14 -5.50 13.72 9.53
N GLU A 15 -6.01 14.30 10.62
CA GLU A 15 -5.72 13.87 11.99
C GLU A 15 -6.30 12.49 12.36
N LYS A 16 -7.18 11.91 11.53
CA LYS A 16 -7.89 10.65 11.85
C LYS A 16 -7.18 9.38 11.37
N HIS A 17 -5.98 9.49 10.79
CA HIS A 17 -5.23 8.34 10.29
C HIS A 17 -3.74 8.35 10.68
N ASN A 18 -3.14 7.17 10.78
CA ASN A 18 -1.74 6.97 11.17
C ASN A 18 -0.91 6.28 10.08
N LEU A 19 -1.12 6.65 8.82
CA LEU A 19 -0.41 6.06 7.66
C LEU A 19 1.12 6.20 7.75
N TRP A 20 1.59 7.24 8.45
CA TRP A 20 3.01 7.47 8.76
C TRP A 20 3.68 6.31 9.51
N ILE A 21 2.91 5.45 10.18
CA ILE A 21 3.43 4.22 10.81
C ILE A 21 3.99 3.26 9.76
N ILE A 22 3.41 3.24 8.56
CA ILE A 22 3.86 2.41 7.45
C ILE A 22 5.02 3.11 6.76
N ASP A 23 4.74 4.26 6.15
CA ASP A 23 5.72 5.10 5.47
C ASP A 23 5.26 6.56 5.54
N GLU A 24 6.17 7.45 5.89
CA GLU A 24 5.94 8.89 6.03
C GLU A 24 5.40 9.53 4.74
N LYS A 25 5.77 8.99 3.57
CA LYS A 25 5.32 9.48 2.27
C LYS A 25 3.82 9.28 2.07
N LEU A 26 3.23 8.25 2.69
CA LEU A 26 1.79 7.96 2.57
C LEU A 26 0.90 9.01 3.24
N ALA A 27 1.49 9.84 4.11
CA ALA A 27 0.78 10.98 4.67
C ALA A 27 0.43 12.02 3.58
N TYR A 28 1.15 12.03 2.46
CA TYR A 28 0.89 12.92 1.33
C TYR A 28 0.37 12.08 0.16
N HIS A 29 -0.93 12.12 -0.09
CA HIS A 29 -1.57 11.37 -1.17
C HIS A 29 -2.64 12.21 -1.87
N LYS A 30 -2.90 11.90 -3.15
CA LYS A 30 -3.99 12.54 -3.91
C LYS A 30 -5.34 11.86 -3.65
N TYR A 31 -5.32 10.54 -3.51
CA TYR A 31 -6.51 9.76 -3.17
C TYR A 31 -6.13 8.50 -2.41
N LEU A 32 -6.94 8.14 -1.42
CA LEU A 32 -6.83 6.89 -0.67
C LEU A 32 -8.21 6.27 -0.49
N ALA A 33 -8.30 4.95 -0.59
CA ALA A 33 -9.48 4.17 -0.25
C ALA A 33 -9.12 2.98 0.65
N SER A 34 -10.00 2.65 1.61
CA SER A 34 -9.83 1.51 2.53
C SER A 34 -11.02 0.57 2.50
N ASP A 35 -10.80 -0.74 2.34
CA ASP A 35 -11.85 -1.77 2.28
C ASP A 35 -12.99 -1.44 1.30
N LEU A 36 -12.63 -0.82 0.16
CA LEU A 36 -13.58 -0.51 -0.91
C LEU A 36 -13.34 -1.43 -2.11
N PRO A 37 -14.41 -1.95 -2.74
CA PRO A 37 -14.32 -2.63 -4.03
C PRO A 37 -13.56 -1.80 -5.06
N LEU A 38 -12.75 -2.47 -5.89
CA LEU A 38 -12.06 -1.80 -7.01
C LEU A 38 -13.03 -1.05 -7.93
N ASN A 39 -14.22 -1.60 -8.18
CA ASN A 39 -15.27 -0.96 -8.99
C ASN A 39 -15.93 0.27 -8.34
N GLN A 40 -15.66 0.53 -7.06
CA GLN A 40 -16.18 1.68 -6.31
C GLN A 40 -15.14 2.76 -6.09
N LEU A 41 -13.90 2.58 -6.57
CA LEU A 41 -12.85 3.57 -6.38
C LEU A 41 -13.10 4.88 -7.13
N GLY A 42 -13.96 4.87 -8.17
CA GLY A 42 -14.27 6.05 -8.98
C GLY A 42 -13.09 6.58 -9.81
N LEU A 43 -11.89 6.07 -9.59
CA LEU A 43 -10.68 6.38 -10.34
C LEU A 43 -10.40 5.36 -11.42
N VAL A 44 -10.69 4.07 -11.19
CA VAL A 44 -10.36 2.96 -12.08
C VAL A 44 -11.65 2.27 -12.53
N ASP A 45 -11.97 2.27 -13.84
CA ASP A 45 -13.08 1.45 -14.36
C ASP A 45 -12.63 0.00 -14.43
N VAL A 46 -12.89 -0.71 -13.33
CA VAL A 46 -12.61 -2.13 -13.14
C VAL A 46 -13.88 -2.79 -12.70
N ASN A 47 -14.32 -3.83 -13.41
CA ASN A 47 -15.44 -4.64 -12.97
C ASN A 47 -14.99 -5.72 -11.97
N SER A 48 -14.60 -5.32 -10.77
CA SER A 48 -14.19 -6.24 -9.69
C SER A 48 -14.72 -5.82 -8.32
N LEU A 49 -15.18 -6.81 -7.57
CA LEU A 49 -15.67 -6.67 -6.19
C LEU A 49 -14.57 -6.90 -5.14
N GLU A 50 -13.34 -7.18 -5.58
CA GLU A 50 -12.21 -7.36 -4.68
C GLU A 50 -11.87 -6.06 -3.95
N ARG A 51 -11.43 -6.20 -2.70
CA ARG A 51 -11.22 -5.09 -1.77
C ARG A 51 -9.80 -5.13 -1.21
N PRO A 52 -8.89 -4.27 -1.68
CA PRO A 52 -7.63 -4.02 -0.99
C PRO A 52 -7.91 -3.43 0.41
N ASP A 53 -7.09 -3.77 1.41
CA ASP A 53 -7.24 -3.15 2.72
C ASP A 53 -6.97 -1.66 2.67
N LEU A 54 -5.91 -1.24 1.96
CA LEU A 54 -5.68 0.14 1.55
C LEU A 54 -5.15 0.20 0.12
N ILE A 55 -5.63 1.18 -0.64
CA ILE A 55 -5.05 1.59 -1.91
C ILE A 55 -4.89 3.10 -1.94
N ILE A 56 -3.74 3.56 -2.41
CA ILE A 56 -3.35 4.97 -2.40
C ILE A 56 -2.83 5.31 -3.78
N PHE A 57 -3.39 6.37 -4.38
CA PHE A 57 -2.93 6.91 -5.64
C PHE A 57 -2.18 8.20 -5.37
N ASP A 58 -0.90 8.20 -5.71
CA ASP A 58 0.01 9.32 -5.46
C ASP A 58 0.28 10.10 -6.75
N SER A 59 0.41 11.42 -6.60
CA SER A 59 0.83 12.34 -7.65
C SER A 59 1.89 13.27 -7.09
N HIS A 60 3.14 13.13 -7.55
CA HIS A 60 4.31 13.88 -7.08
C HIS A 60 4.22 15.41 -7.26
N PHE A 61 3.16 15.94 -7.87
CA PHE A 61 2.95 17.37 -8.01
C PHE A 61 1.58 17.79 -7.53
N ALA A 62 1.55 18.59 -6.46
CA ALA A 62 0.36 19.29 -5.95
C ALA A 62 -0.18 20.38 -6.92
N LEU A 63 0.53 20.65 -8.02
CA LEU A 63 0.27 21.75 -8.97
C LEU A 63 -0.10 21.27 -10.38
N VAL A 64 -0.29 19.97 -10.59
CA VAL A 64 -0.50 19.43 -11.92
C VAL A 64 -1.99 19.22 -12.20
N GLU A 65 -2.40 19.66 -13.39
CA GLU A 65 -3.76 19.58 -13.92
C GLU A 65 -4.37 18.17 -13.76
N ASP A 66 -5.70 18.09 -13.61
CA ASP A 66 -6.49 16.86 -13.39
C ASP A 66 -6.38 15.78 -14.47
N SER A 67 -5.54 15.97 -15.49
CA SER A 67 -5.31 15.03 -16.60
C SER A 67 -3.96 14.31 -16.55
N THR A 68 -3.11 14.52 -15.55
CA THR A 68 -1.84 13.77 -15.50
C THR A 68 -1.96 12.40 -14.84
N PRO A 69 -1.24 11.40 -15.38
CA PRO A 69 -1.08 10.09 -14.75
C PRO A 69 -0.68 10.16 -13.28
N PHE A 70 -1.19 9.23 -12.47
CA PHE A 70 -0.62 8.98 -11.16
C PHE A 70 0.85 8.53 -11.31
N SER A 71 1.71 9.08 -10.47
CA SER A 71 3.14 8.78 -10.47
C SER A 71 3.44 7.41 -9.87
N SER A 72 2.56 6.91 -9.01
CA SER A 72 2.66 5.60 -8.38
C SER A 72 1.33 5.21 -7.75
N VAL A 73 1.17 3.91 -7.48
CA VAL A 73 0.07 3.37 -6.69
C VAL A 73 0.65 2.58 -5.53
N VAL A 74 0.15 2.82 -4.32
CA VAL A 74 0.52 2.05 -3.13
C VAL A 74 -0.63 1.13 -2.74
N ILE A 75 -0.32 -0.14 -2.46
CA ILE A 75 -1.27 -1.11 -1.94
C ILE A 75 -0.75 -1.58 -0.59
N VAL A 76 -1.61 -1.55 0.44
CA VAL A 76 -1.29 -2.13 1.74
C VAL A 76 -2.24 -3.30 1.99
N GLU A 77 -1.68 -4.44 2.36
CA GLU A 77 -2.40 -5.66 2.70
C GLU A 77 -2.00 -6.10 4.11
N PHE A 78 -2.98 -6.23 5.00
CA PHE A 78 -2.79 -6.69 6.37
C PHE A 78 -3.23 -8.13 6.52
N LYS A 79 -2.37 -8.97 7.10
CA LYS A 79 -2.79 -10.29 7.57
C LYS A 79 -2.83 -10.30 9.08
N ARG A 80 -4.02 -10.64 9.62
CA ARG A 80 -4.28 -10.69 11.06
C ARG A 80 -3.12 -11.39 11.81
N PRO A 81 -2.57 -10.78 12.87
CA PRO A 81 -1.49 -11.36 13.64
C PRO A 81 -1.93 -12.66 14.32
N LEU A 82 -0.96 -13.49 14.68
CA LEU A 82 -1.10 -14.79 15.33
C LEU A 82 -1.89 -15.85 14.52
N ARG A 83 -2.17 -15.58 13.24
CA ARG A 83 -2.81 -16.56 12.35
C ARG A 83 -1.75 -17.54 11.83
N LYS A 84 -1.75 -18.76 12.37
CA LYS A 84 -0.84 -19.83 11.93
C LYS A 84 -1.15 -20.34 10.52
N ASN A 85 -2.42 -20.27 10.12
CA ASN A 85 -2.90 -20.71 8.81
C ASN A 85 -3.40 -19.50 8.02
N TYR A 86 -2.57 -18.99 7.10
CA TYR A 86 -3.05 -18.16 6.00
C TYR A 86 -3.62 -19.10 4.95
N PRO A 87 -4.90 -19.00 4.54
CA PRO A 87 -5.39 -19.79 3.41
C PRO A 87 -4.71 -19.34 2.11
N GLU A 88 -4.54 -18.02 1.93
CA GLU A 88 -4.13 -17.38 0.68
C GLU A 88 -2.72 -16.78 0.74
N ASN A 89 -2.06 -16.68 -0.42
CA ASN A 89 -0.77 -16.05 -0.57
C ASN A 89 -0.95 -14.52 -0.71
N PRO A 90 -0.48 -13.70 0.25
CA PRO A 90 -0.68 -12.25 0.19
C PRO A 90 0.04 -11.60 -1.00
N ILE A 91 1.12 -12.20 -1.50
CA ILE A 91 1.84 -11.70 -2.68
C ILE A 91 0.97 -11.85 -3.94
N GLU A 92 0.33 -13.02 -4.11
CA GLU A 92 -0.58 -13.25 -5.23
C GLU A 92 -1.80 -12.33 -5.16
N GLN A 93 -2.30 -12.05 -3.95
CA GLN A 93 -3.43 -11.14 -3.76
C GLN A 93 -3.10 -9.71 -4.20
N VAL A 94 -1.95 -9.15 -3.78
CA VAL A 94 -1.56 -7.81 -4.22
C VAL A 94 -1.28 -7.76 -5.72
N CYS A 95 -0.61 -8.78 -6.28
CA CYS A 95 -0.40 -8.88 -7.73
C CYS A 95 -1.74 -8.95 -8.50
N GLY A 96 -2.71 -9.71 -7.99
CA GLY A 96 -4.04 -9.82 -8.57
C GLY A 96 -4.83 -8.51 -8.53
N TYR A 97 -4.57 -7.61 -7.58
CA TYR A 97 -5.09 -6.25 -7.61
C TYR A 97 -4.43 -5.43 -8.71
N ILE A 98 -3.10 -5.52 -8.84
CA ILE A 98 -2.33 -4.80 -9.88
C ILE A 98 -2.82 -5.18 -11.27
N GLU A 99 -2.99 -6.48 -11.56
CA GLU A 99 -3.49 -6.96 -12.86
C GLU A 99 -4.83 -6.33 -13.22
N LYS A 100 -5.75 -6.26 -12.25
CA LYS A 100 -7.07 -5.68 -12.46
C LYS A 100 -6.98 -4.17 -12.70
N ILE A 101 -6.15 -3.47 -11.93
CA ILE A 101 -5.97 -2.02 -12.07
C ILE A 101 -5.32 -1.69 -13.42
N GLN A 102 -4.29 -2.44 -13.82
CA GLN A 102 -3.61 -2.27 -15.12
C GLN A 102 -4.51 -2.66 -16.31
N GLY A 103 -5.42 -3.62 -16.13
CA GLY A 103 -6.42 -4.01 -17.13
C GLY A 103 -7.66 -3.11 -17.17
N GLY A 104 -7.82 -2.20 -16.21
CA GLY A 104 -8.96 -1.29 -16.10
C GLY A 104 -8.83 -0.01 -16.92
N THR A 105 -9.94 0.69 -17.13
CA THR A 105 -9.95 2.01 -17.79
C THR A 105 -10.08 3.12 -16.74
N VAL A 106 -8.98 3.69 -16.30
CA VAL A 106 -8.97 4.71 -15.24
C VAL A 106 -9.57 6.03 -15.74
N THR A 107 -10.47 6.70 -15.01
CA THR A 107 -11.10 7.99 -15.37
C THR A 107 -10.99 9.04 -14.25
N ASN A 108 -10.97 10.34 -14.60
CA ASN A 108 -10.96 11.45 -13.65
C ASN A 108 -12.39 11.92 -13.26
N LYS A 109 -12.49 12.91 -12.36
CA LYS A 109 -13.76 13.53 -11.92
C LYS A 109 -14.61 14.13 -13.08
N ALA A 110 -14.07 14.25 -14.29
CA ALA A 110 -14.75 14.71 -15.51
C ALA A 110 -15.01 13.58 -16.54
N GLY A 111 -14.79 12.31 -16.18
CA GLY A 111 -14.98 11.15 -17.07
C GLY A 111 -13.86 10.96 -18.10
N ARG A 112 -12.74 11.68 -17.99
CA ARG A 112 -11.59 11.56 -18.90
C ARG A 112 -10.64 10.48 -18.41
N PRO A 113 -10.16 9.57 -19.28
CA PRO A 113 -9.25 8.53 -18.82
C PRO A 113 -7.94 9.09 -18.23
N ILE A 114 -7.55 8.70 -17.00
CA ILE A 114 -6.22 9.01 -16.42
C ILE A 114 -5.38 7.75 -16.51
N PRO A 115 -4.34 7.62 -17.32
CA PRO A 115 -3.69 6.32 -17.42
C PRO A 115 -2.84 6.06 -16.16
N VAL A 116 -3.28 5.15 -15.28
CA VAL A 116 -2.31 4.21 -14.68
C VAL A 116 -1.77 3.46 -15.89
N ASN A 117 -0.61 3.90 -16.37
CA ASN A 117 -0.05 3.35 -17.58
C ASN A 117 0.75 2.10 -17.23
N SER A 118 1.18 1.35 -18.25
CA SER A 118 1.99 0.14 -18.08
C SER A 118 3.29 0.37 -17.29
N ASN A 119 3.74 1.63 -17.18
CA ASN A 119 4.97 2.02 -16.51
C ASN A 119 4.73 2.64 -15.12
N THR A 120 3.48 2.77 -14.66
CA THR A 120 3.19 3.26 -13.31
C THR A 120 3.70 2.24 -12.29
N PRO A 121 4.65 2.60 -11.41
CA PRO A 121 5.18 1.70 -10.41
C PRO A 121 4.16 1.47 -9.29
N PHE A 122 4.11 0.22 -8.83
CA PHE A 122 3.34 -0.17 -7.65
C PHE A 122 4.27 -0.39 -6.46
N TYR A 123 3.90 0.13 -5.29
CA TYR A 123 4.56 -0.15 -4.03
C TYR A 123 3.60 -0.92 -3.13
N CYS A 124 3.96 -2.14 -2.75
CA CYS A 124 3.08 -3.01 -1.98
C CYS A 124 3.68 -3.31 -0.61
N TYR A 125 2.96 -2.94 0.44
CA TYR A 125 3.30 -3.29 1.81
C TYR A 125 2.41 -4.43 2.28
N ILE A 126 3.01 -5.58 2.56
CA ILE A 126 2.33 -6.73 3.15
C ILE A 126 2.73 -6.79 4.63
N ILE A 127 1.80 -6.49 5.52
CA ILE A 127 2.06 -6.42 6.96
C ILE A 127 1.51 -7.69 7.61
N CYS A 128 2.41 -8.57 8.04
CA CYS A 128 2.05 -9.88 8.57
C CYS A 128 3.14 -10.55 9.41
N ASP A 129 2.78 -11.59 10.15
CA ASP A 129 3.77 -12.42 10.85
C ASP A 129 4.60 -13.26 9.86
N ILE A 130 5.92 -13.29 10.06
CA ILE A 130 6.88 -14.01 9.21
C ILE A 130 6.88 -15.51 9.56
N THR A 131 5.81 -16.21 9.16
CA THR A 131 5.68 -17.66 9.30
C THR A 131 6.46 -18.42 8.23
N GLU A 132 6.69 -19.72 8.41
CA GLU A 132 7.33 -20.57 7.38
C GLU A 132 6.58 -20.54 6.03
N LYS A 133 5.26 -20.34 6.06
CA LYS A 133 4.45 -20.18 4.85
C LYS A 133 4.81 -18.89 4.11
N ILE A 134 4.91 -17.77 4.82
CA ILE A 134 5.32 -16.47 4.26
C ILE A 134 6.75 -16.55 3.72
N LYS A 135 7.68 -17.16 4.46
CA LYS A 135 9.05 -17.38 3.98
C LYS A 135 9.08 -18.19 2.69
N ARG A 136 8.23 -19.23 2.57
CA ARG A 136 8.09 -20.01 1.34
C ARG A 136 7.56 -19.15 0.19
N TYR A 137 6.52 -18.37 0.40
CA TYR A 137 5.96 -17.48 -0.63
C TYR A 137 6.97 -16.43 -1.09
N ALA A 138 7.69 -15.81 -0.15
CA ALA A 138 8.75 -14.86 -0.46
C ALA A 138 9.86 -15.49 -1.33
N ARG A 139 10.29 -16.72 -1.01
CA ARG A 139 11.26 -17.46 -1.84
C ARG A 139 10.75 -17.74 -3.24
N VAL A 140 9.50 -18.19 -3.38
CA VAL A 140 8.88 -18.45 -4.69
C VAL A 140 8.82 -17.18 -5.53
N ALA A 141 8.51 -16.05 -4.90
CA ALA A 141 8.50 -14.73 -5.55
C ALA A 141 9.90 -14.10 -5.71
N SER A 142 10.98 -14.83 -5.38
CA SER A 142 12.37 -14.34 -5.45
C SER A 142 12.63 -13.06 -4.63
N LEU A 143 11.93 -12.88 -3.50
CA LEU A 143 12.16 -11.77 -2.59
C LEU A 143 13.40 -12.02 -1.72
N THR A 144 14.11 -10.93 -1.42
CA THR A 144 15.32 -10.92 -0.59
C THR A 144 14.95 -10.76 0.88
N PRO A 145 15.47 -11.59 1.80
CA PRO A 145 15.26 -11.38 3.23
C PRO A 145 15.97 -10.11 3.71
N MET A 146 15.35 -9.40 4.64
CA MET A 146 16.00 -8.30 5.36
C MET A 146 17.06 -8.86 6.32
N SER A 147 18.12 -8.09 6.57
CA SER A 147 19.23 -8.51 7.47
C SER A 147 18.77 -8.81 8.90
N SER A 148 17.70 -8.15 9.36
CA SER A 148 17.07 -8.39 10.65
C SER A 148 16.24 -9.69 10.73
N GLY A 149 15.93 -10.33 9.59
CA GLY A 149 15.03 -11.47 9.51
C GLY A 149 13.55 -11.15 9.77
N THR A 150 13.19 -9.86 9.90
CA THR A 150 11.84 -9.39 10.23
C THR A 150 11.01 -9.00 9.01
N GLY A 151 11.48 -9.34 7.80
CA GLY A 151 10.79 -9.02 6.57
C GLY A 151 11.52 -9.48 5.31
N TYR A 152 10.90 -9.22 4.17
CA TYR A 152 11.42 -9.48 2.83
C TYR A 152 11.14 -8.29 1.93
N PHE A 153 11.97 -8.08 0.92
CA PHE A 153 11.72 -7.06 -0.09
C PHE A 153 12.17 -7.53 -1.48
N GLY A 154 11.59 -6.97 -2.52
CA GLY A 154 12.00 -7.26 -3.89
C GLY A 154 11.16 -6.54 -4.92
N TYR A 155 11.52 -6.73 -6.18
CA TYR A 155 10.82 -6.18 -7.32
C TYR A 155 10.28 -7.35 -8.17
N ILE A 156 9.00 -7.27 -8.55
CA ILE A 156 8.34 -8.25 -9.42
C ILE A 156 8.13 -7.58 -10.79
N PRO A 157 9.01 -7.85 -11.78
CA PRO A 157 9.00 -7.13 -13.06
C PRO A 157 7.69 -7.20 -13.84
N PRO A 158 7.00 -8.36 -13.93
CA PRO A 158 5.73 -8.45 -14.67
C PRO A 158 4.65 -7.47 -14.21
N TYR A 159 4.69 -7.04 -12.95
CA TYR A 159 3.69 -6.12 -12.37
C TYR A 159 4.22 -4.71 -12.15
N ASN A 160 5.49 -4.43 -12.51
CA ASN A 160 6.18 -3.19 -12.15
C ASN A 160 6.04 -2.85 -10.65
N ALA A 161 6.18 -3.88 -9.80
CA ALA A 161 5.79 -3.82 -8.40
C ALA A 161 6.98 -4.04 -7.47
N TYR A 162 7.19 -3.10 -6.55
CA TYR A 162 8.06 -3.27 -5.39
C TYR A 162 7.24 -3.87 -4.25
N ILE A 163 7.65 -5.00 -3.72
CA ILE A 163 6.99 -5.68 -2.60
C ILE A 163 7.86 -5.58 -1.37
N GLU A 164 7.28 -5.16 -0.25
CA GLU A 164 7.86 -5.25 1.08
C GLU A 164 6.93 -6.04 2.00
N ILE A 165 7.43 -7.16 2.53
CA ILE A 165 6.79 -7.93 3.60
C ILE A 165 7.42 -7.48 4.91
N ILE A 166 6.62 -6.95 5.83
CA ILE A 166 7.09 -6.34 7.08
C ILE A 166 6.37 -6.99 8.26
N SER A 167 7.12 -7.44 9.28
CA SER A 167 6.52 -7.90 10.53
C SER A 167 5.91 -6.74 11.31
N TYR A 168 4.86 -7.02 12.10
CA TYR A 168 4.26 -6.02 12.98
C TYR A 168 5.28 -5.39 13.95
N ASP A 169 6.20 -6.19 14.48
CA ASP A 169 7.25 -5.71 15.39
C ASP A 169 8.20 -4.74 14.68
N LYS A 170 8.64 -5.08 13.45
CA LYS A 170 9.50 -4.20 12.66
C LYS A 170 8.79 -2.90 12.29
N LEU A 171 7.52 -2.98 11.89
CA LEU A 171 6.72 -1.80 11.55
C LEU A 171 6.70 -0.79 12.71
N LEU A 172 6.44 -1.28 13.92
CA LEU A 172 6.40 -0.43 15.11
C LEU A 172 7.79 0.10 15.49
N GLU A 173 8.82 -0.74 15.39
CA GLU A 173 10.21 -0.37 15.68
C GLU A 173 10.69 0.74 14.73
N ASP A 174 10.46 0.58 13.43
CA ASP A 174 10.84 1.55 12.40
C ASP A 174 10.10 2.88 12.60
N ALA A 175 8.79 2.83 12.86
CA ALA A 175 7.98 4.02 13.12
C ALA A 175 8.48 4.81 14.36
N LYS A 176 8.91 4.12 15.42
CA LYS A 176 9.51 4.75 16.59
C LYS A 176 10.89 5.35 16.27
N LYS A 177 11.75 4.59 15.60
CA LYS A 177 13.11 5.03 15.25
C LYS A 177 13.11 6.26 14.33
N ARG A 178 12.22 6.31 13.32
CA ARG A 178 12.08 7.45 12.40
C ARG A 178 11.78 8.76 13.13
N ASN A 179 10.90 8.70 14.13
CA ASN A 179 10.48 9.90 14.88
C ASN A 179 11.35 10.21 16.10
N GLN A 180 12.25 9.30 16.51
CA GLN A 180 13.05 9.44 17.72
C GLN A 180 13.88 10.73 17.71
N VAL A 181 14.57 11.03 16.60
CA VAL A 181 15.39 12.24 16.48
C VAL A 181 14.55 13.52 16.58
N LEU A 182 13.34 13.49 16.05
CA LEU A 182 12.42 14.62 16.15
C LEU A 182 11.96 14.82 17.60
N PHE A 183 11.55 13.76 18.29
CA PHE A 183 11.11 13.84 19.69
C PHE A 183 12.23 14.27 20.63
N ASP A 184 13.45 13.76 20.42
CA ASP A 184 14.63 14.17 21.18
C ASP A 184 14.93 15.67 20.96
N LYS A 185 14.73 16.21 19.75
CA LYS A 185 14.88 17.65 19.48
C LYS A 185 13.75 18.52 20.04
N LEU A 186 12.54 17.98 20.15
CA LEU A 186 11.35 18.68 20.65
C LEU A 186 11.15 18.54 22.17
N ASN A 187 12.06 17.85 22.87
CA ASN A 187 11.93 17.53 24.31
C ASN A 187 10.59 16.85 24.67
N LEU A 188 10.08 15.98 23.78
CA LEU A 188 8.84 15.24 24.02
C LEU A 188 9.14 13.90 24.72
N PRO A 189 8.24 13.43 25.62
CA PRO A 189 8.39 12.12 26.27
C PRO A 189 8.28 10.98 25.25
N ARG A 190 8.98 9.86 25.54
CA ARG A 190 9.13 8.68 24.68
C ARG A 190 7.97 7.69 24.78
#